data_AF-A0A2E3BXB1-F1
#
_entry.id   AF-A0A2E3BXB1-F1
#
_cell.length_a   1.000
_cell.length_b   1.000
_cell.length_c   1.000
_cell.angle_alpha   90.00
_cell.angle_beta   90.00
_cell.angle_gamma   90.00
#
_symmetry.space_group_name_H-M   'P 1'
#
loop_
_entity.id
_entity.type
_entity.pdbx_description
1 polymer ?
#
loop_
_entity_poly.entity_id
_entity_poly.type
_entity_poly.pdbx_seq_one_letter_code
_entity_poly.pdbx_strand_id
1 'polypeptide(L)'
;MKNNILKLALLFAIFFNCENEPVINPLEYNSNLTVQQNLVNGVSVIDILNFNDLSSFYGVEYGGGFIFHVNPTNGEIMVATDYSNFGDVAWGDIFDLDTSHAIGDGDLNTQQIIEGNQNDNSSNGTEFGSDDYAFQMVDDLNYNGYNDWFIPSSGSMEIIYSNVHSLGYGNFNENLIYWSSTKEGYFPYVMAFNFESWGGLPFPGSCLDVNGILIARKIN
;
A
#
# COMPACT_ATOMS: atom_id res chain seq x y z
N MET A 1 -5.63 -71.62 27.28
CA MET A 1 -5.39 -70.49 26.34
C MET A 1 -6.43 -70.62 25.25
N LYS A 2 -7.31 -69.70 24.88
CA LYS A 2 -7.66 -68.31 25.23
C LYS A 2 -9.17 -68.20 24.96
N ASN A 3 -9.91 -67.51 25.83
CA ASN A 3 -11.31 -67.14 25.62
C ASN A 3 -11.39 -66.00 24.59
N ASN A 4 -12.21 -66.15 23.54
CA ASN A 4 -12.57 -65.06 22.64
C ASN A 4 -13.98 -64.56 22.99
N ILE A 5 -14.04 -63.46 23.75
CA ILE A 5 -15.27 -62.71 23.98
C ILE A 5 -15.38 -61.65 22.87
N LEU A 6 -16.35 -61.82 21.98
CA LEU A 6 -16.71 -60.84 20.96
C LEU A 6 -17.41 -59.65 21.65
N LYS A 7 -16.71 -58.52 21.81
CA LYS A 7 -17.29 -57.28 22.33
C LYS A 7 -18.06 -56.58 21.19
N LEU A 8 -19.37 -56.57 21.27
CA LEU A 8 -20.25 -55.76 20.42
C LEU A 8 -20.15 -54.31 20.89
N ALA A 9 -19.45 -53.47 20.13
CA ALA A 9 -19.40 -52.03 20.38
C ALA A 9 -20.65 -51.39 19.75
N LEU A 10 -21.60 -50.97 20.59
CA LEU A 10 -22.73 -50.14 20.16
C LEU A 10 -22.17 -48.76 19.81
N LEU A 11 -22.10 -48.43 18.51
CA LEU A 11 -21.81 -47.07 18.06
C LEU A 11 -23.07 -46.23 18.29
N PHE A 12 -23.05 -45.40 19.33
CA PHE A 12 -24.07 -44.37 19.52
C PHE A 12 -23.77 -43.23 18.55
N ALA A 13 -24.45 -43.21 17.41
CA ALA A 13 -24.41 -42.07 16.50
C ALA A 13 -25.14 -40.90 17.19
N ILE A 14 -24.35 -39.96 17.71
CA ILE A 14 -24.87 -38.67 18.15
C ILE A 14 -25.24 -37.91 16.88
N PHE A 15 -26.53 -37.91 16.55
CA PHE A 15 -27.07 -36.97 15.59
C PHE A 15 -26.97 -35.58 16.22
N PHE A 16 -25.95 -34.82 15.83
CA PHE A 16 -26.03 -33.37 16.00
C PHE A 16 -27.19 -32.90 15.12
N ASN A 17 -28.30 -32.54 15.76
CA ASN A 17 -29.30 -31.69 15.13
C ASN A 17 -28.59 -30.39 14.77
N CYS A 18 -28.27 -30.21 13.48
CA CYS A 18 -28.05 -28.88 12.92
C CYS A 18 -29.41 -28.17 12.97
N GLU A 19 -29.73 -27.59 14.14
CA GLU A 19 -30.78 -26.57 14.21
C GLU A 19 -30.27 -25.37 13.42
N ASN A 20 -30.85 -25.15 12.23
CA ASN A 20 -30.85 -23.91 11.45
C ASN A 20 -29.87 -22.82 11.91
N GLU A 21 -28.57 -23.05 11.72
CA GLU A 21 -27.60 -21.96 11.76
C GLU A 21 -28.04 -20.95 10.69
N PRO A 22 -28.19 -19.65 11.02
CA PRO A 22 -28.48 -18.66 10.02
C PRO A 22 -27.39 -18.75 8.94
N VAL A 23 -27.80 -18.89 7.68
CA VAL A 23 -26.86 -18.84 6.56
C VAL A 23 -26.32 -17.42 6.51
N ILE A 24 -25.13 -17.21 7.08
CA ILE A 24 -24.46 -15.91 7.05
C ILE A 24 -23.85 -15.76 5.66
N ASN A 25 -24.31 -14.77 4.90
CA ASN A 25 -23.68 -14.37 3.66
C ASN A 25 -22.40 -13.58 3.99
N PRO A 26 -21.19 -14.10 3.72
CA PRO A 26 -19.95 -13.40 4.08
C PRO A 26 -19.75 -12.11 3.27
N LEU A 27 -20.45 -11.95 2.13
CA LEU A 27 -20.38 -10.76 1.29
C LEU A 27 -21.26 -9.61 1.81
N GLU A 28 -22.07 -9.84 2.85
CA GLU A 28 -22.87 -8.81 3.49
C GLU A 28 -22.15 -8.22 4.71
N TYR A 29 -22.33 -6.92 4.92
CA TYR A 29 -21.76 -6.23 6.07
C TYR A 29 -22.19 -6.88 7.39
N ASN A 30 -21.21 -7.16 8.24
CA ASN A 30 -21.42 -7.69 9.58
C ASN A 30 -20.82 -6.76 10.62
N SER A 31 -21.69 -6.16 11.45
CA SER A 31 -21.30 -5.22 12.51
C SER A 31 -20.54 -5.87 13.67
N ASN A 32 -20.49 -7.20 13.75
CA ASN A 32 -19.66 -7.92 14.71
C ASN A 32 -18.22 -8.14 14.20
N LEU A 33 -17.93 -7.76 12.95
CA LEU A 33 -16.61 -7.84 12.34
C LEU A 33 -15.98 -6.45 12.25
N THR A 34 -14.65 -6.42 12.32
CA THR A 34 -13.88 -5.20 12.02
C THR A 34 -14.02 -4.80 10.55
N VAL A 35 -13.65 -3.56 10.21
CA VAL A 35 -13.54 -3.10 8.81
C VAL A 35 -12.64 -4.05 8.00
N GLN A 36 -11.48 -4.41 8.56
CA GLN A 36 -10.54 -5.35 7.93
C GLN A 36 -11.20 -6.70 7.60
N GLN A 37 -11.92 -7.29 8.56
CA GLN A 37 -12.56 -8.59 8.38
C GLN A 37 -13.69 -8.53 7.35
N ASN A 38 -14.47 -7.45 7.32
CA ASN A 38 -15.47 -7.24 6.28
C ASN A 38 -14.82 -7.15 4.88
N LEU A 39 -13.73 -6.38 4.75
CA LEU A 39 -12.97 -6.28 3.49
C LEU A 39 -12.41 -7.65 3.06
N VAL A 40 -11.79 -8.40 3.98
CA VAL A 40 -11.26 -9.75 3.70
C VAL A 40 -12.37 -10.73 3.29
N ASN A 41 -13.57 -10.58 3.82
CA ASN A 41 -14.72 -11.39 3.42
C ASN A 41 -15.30 -10.98 2.05
N GLY A 42 -14.84 -9.88 1.45
CA GLY A 42 -15.28 -9.38 0.15
C GLY A 42 -16.50 -8.44 0.22
N VAL A 43 -16.83 -7.92 1.41
CA VAL A 43 -17.86 -6.87 1.54
C VAL A 43 -17.35 -5.60 0.85
N SER A 44 -18.18 -4.99 0.01
CA SER A 44 -17.78 -3.79 -0.72
C SER A 44 -17.52 -2.61 0.22
N VAL A 45 -16.60 -1.73 -0.16
CA VAL A 45 -16.31 -0.51 0.60
C VAL A 45 -17.54 0.36 0.76
N ILE A 46 -18.35 0.47 -0.28
CA ILE A 46 -19.60 1.24 -0.27
C ILE A 46 -20.58 0.67 0.77
N ASP A 47 -20.68 -0.66 0.87
CA ASP A 47 -21.55 -1.29 1.87
C ASP A 47 -21.05 -1.06 3.29
N ILE A 48 -19.73 -1.11 3.52
CA ILE A 48 -19.14 -0.83 4.84
C ILE A 48 -19.35 0.66 5.21
N LEU A 49 -19.20 1.59 4.26
CA LEU A 49 -19.38 3.04 4.47
C LEU A 49 -20.82 3.43 4.81
N ASN A 50 -21.82 2.60 4.49
CA ASN A 50 -23.19 2.85 4.93
C ASN A 50 -23.36 2.75 6.46
N PHE A 51 -22.42 2.12 7.16
CA PHE A 51 -22.49 1.85 8.60
C PHE A 51 -21.27 2.35 9.38
N ASN A 52 -20.20 2.77 8.71
CA ASN A 52 -18.94 3.20 9.32
C ASN A 52 -18.47 4.53 8.72
N ASP A 53 -17.84 5.36 9.55
CA ASP A 53 -17.22 6.58 9.08
C ASP A 53 -16.03 6.29 8.17
N LEU A 54 -15.77 7.17 7.20
CA LEU A 54 -14.64 7.06 6.28
C LEU A 54 -13.29 6.90 7.01
N SER A 55 -13.12 7.59 8.14
CA SER A 55 -11.90 7.52 8.95
C SER A 55 -11.66 6.16 9.61
N SER A 56 -12.67 5.29 9.71
CA SER A 56 -12.52 3.94 10.27
C SER A 56 -11.68 3.02 9.39
N PHE A 57 -11.47 3.39 8.12
CA PHE A 57 -10.61 2.66 7.20
C PHE A 57 -9.14 3.01 7.38
N TYR A 58 -8.84 4.23 7.82
CA TYR A 58 -7.47 4.74 7.81
C TYR A 58 -6.57 4.01 8.81
N GLY A 59 -5.42 3.53 8.32
CA GLY A 59 -4.50 2.69 9.10
C GLY A 59 -4.93 1.24 9.24
N VAL A 60 -6.03 0.80 8.60
CA VAL A 60 -6.37 -0.62 8.51
C VAL A 60 -5.42 -1.32 7.55
N GLU A 61 -4.86 -2.45 7.96
CA GLU A 61 -4.01 -3.28 7.09
C GLU A 61 -4.86 -4.06 6.08
N TYR A 62 -4.67 -3.81 4.80
CA TYR A 62 -5.38 -4.49 3.72
C TYR A 62 -4.54 -4.49 2.45
N GLY A 63 -4.63 -5.54 1.64
CA GLY A 63 -3.94 -5.60 0.35
C GLY A 63 -2.42 -5.42 0.42
N GLY A 64 -1.77 -5.81 1.52
CA GLY A 64 -0.31 -5.73 1.68
C GLY A 64 0.23 -4.40 2.23
N GLY A 65 -0.64 -3.43 2.54
CA GLY A 65 -0.26 -2.15 3.14
C GLY A 65 -1.34 -1.60 4.06
N PHE A 66 -1.20 -0.33 4.46
CA PHE A 66 -2.16 0.38 5.30
C PHE A 66 -3.00 1.34 4.47
N ILE A 67 -4.33 1.29 4.65
CA ILE A 67 -5.25 2.17 3.93
C ILE A 67 -4.98 3.63 4.33
N PHE A 68 -4.63 4.47 3.36
CA PHE A 68 -4.45 5.91 3.57
C PHE A 68 -5.55 6.75 2.90
N HIS A 69 -6.22 6.19 1.89
CA HIS A 69 -7.27 6.88 1.16
C HIS A 69 -8.37 5.91 0.71
N VAL A 70 -9.61 6.38 0.74
CA VAL A 70 -10.80 5.68 0.26
C VAL A 70 -11.62 6.67 -0.57
N ASN A 71 -11.98 6.29 -1.79
CA ASN A 71 -12.91 7.05 -2.60
C ASN A 71 -14.35 6.60 -2.30
N PRO A 72 -15.17 7.42 -1.60
CA PRO A 72 -16.50 7.01 -1.19
C PRO A 72 -17.51 6.92 -2.34
N THR A 73 -17.15 7.40 -3.55
CA THR A 73 -18.04 7.39 -4.71
C THR A 73 -18.01 6.05 -5.43
N ASN A 74 -16.85 5.42 -5.54
CA ASN A 74 -16.65 4.18 -6.29
C ASN A 74 -16.09 3.02 -5.45
N GLY A 75 -15.66 3.27 -4.22
CA GLY A 75 -15.14 2.25 -3.31
C GLY A 75 -13.65 1.95 -3.49
N GLU A 76 -12.92 2.67 -4.35
CA GLU A 76 -11.48 2.48 -4.53
C GLU A 76 -10.74 2.75 -3.21
N ILE A 77 -9.82 1.84 -2.86
CA ILE A 77 -8.92 1.96 -1.72
C ILE A 77 -7.50 2.18 -2.25
N MET A 78 -6.74 3.03 -1.57
CA MET A 78 -5.28 3.07 -1.73
C MET A 78 -4.58 2.71 -0.43
N VAL A 79 -3.57 1.86 -0.55
CA VAL A 79 -2.76 1.38 0.57
C VAL A 79 -1.29 1.72 0.36
N ALA A 80 -0.55 1.94 1.44
CA ALA A 80 0.87 2.24 1.41
C ALA A 80 1.64 1.46 2.48
N THR A 81 2.92 1.22 2.25
CA THR A 81 3.81 0.54 3.20
C THR A 81 5.25 0.99 3.02
N ASP A 82 6.00 1.03 4.12
CA ASP A 82 7.44 1.28 4.09
C ASP A 82 8.14 0.16 3.30
N TYR A 83 9.05 0.55 2.42
CA TYR A 83 9.92 -0.37 1.71
C TYR A 83 11.40 0.07 1.78
N SER A 84 11.76 0.78 2.85
CA SER A 84 13.09 1.39 3.00
C SER A 84 14.20 0.37 3.26
N ASN A 85 13.85 -0.88 3.60
CA ASN A 85 14.81 -1.99 3.71
C ASN A 85 15.56 -2.26 2.40
N PHE A 86 15.05 -1.72 1.29
CA PHE A 86 15.68 -1.76 -0.02
C PHE A 86 17.03 -1.01 -0.06
N GLY A 87 17.21 0.00 0.80
CA GLY A 87 18.44 0.76 0.93
C GLY A 87 18.49 2.02 0.08
N ASP A 88 19.70 2.57 -0.07
CA ASP A 88 19.97 3.81 -0.78
C ASP A 88 19.95 3.56 -2.30
N VAL A 89 18.94 4.12 -2.96
CA VAL A 89 18.68 3.92 -4.40
C VAL A 89 18.37 5.26 -5.04
N ALA A 90 19.04 5.52 -6.15
CA ALA A 90 18.85 6.73 -6.93
C ALA A 90 17.39 6.87 -7.39
N TRP A 91 16.91 8.10 -7.46
CA TRP A 91 15.59 8.39 -7.99
C TRP A 91 15.49 7.96 -9.47
N GLY A 92 16.52 8.23 -10.26
CA GLY A 92 16.60 7.97 -11.70
C GLY A 92 17.52 9.00 -12.38
N ASP A 93 17.51 9.02 -13.71
CA ASP A 93 18.23 9.98 -14.53
C ASP A 93 17.73 11.42 -14.36
N ILE A 94 18.59 12.36 -14.74
CA ILE A 94 18.35 13.81 -14.61
C ILE A 94 17.90 14.37 -15.97
N PHE A 95 16.59 14.41 -16.17
CA PHE A 95 15.94 15.03 -17.32
C PHE A 95 14.86 16.03 -16.88
N ASP A 96 14.39 16.88 -17.80
CA ASP A 96 13.30 17.82 -17.55
C ASP A 96 11.95 17.10 -17.65
N LEU A 97 11.18 17.06 -16.56
CA LEU A 97 9.84 16.45 -16.50
C LEU A 97 9.07 17.02 -15.31
N ASP A 98 7.85 17.47 -15.56
CA ASP A 98 6.86 17.77 -14.53
C ASP A 98 5.89 16.60 -14.37
N THR A 99 5.62 16.20 -13.13
CA THR A 99 4.65 15.15 -12.78
C THR A 99 3.62 15.70 -11.79
N SER A 100 2.52 14.98 -11.58
CA SER A 100 1.43 15.46 -10.76
C SER A 100 1.73 15.39 -9.25
N HIS A 101 1.16 16.34 -8.50
CA HIS A 101 1.10 16.28 -7.03
C HIS A 101 -0.13 15.53 -6.52
N ALA A 102 -1.14 15.29 -7.35
CA ALA A 102 -2.47 14.90 -6.88
C ALA A 102 -2.47 13.54 -6.20
N ILE A 103 -3.38 13.38 -5.23
CA ILE A 103 -3.59 12.12 -4.52
C ILE A 103 -4.01 11.06 -5.53
N GLY A 104 -3.29 9.94 -5.55
CA GLY A 104 -3.56 8.83 -6.45
C GLY A 104 -2.86 8.89 -7.81
N ASP A 105 -2.12 9.94 -8.15
CA ASP A 105 -1.42 10.01 -9.45
C ASP A 105 -0.07 9.28 -9.48
N GLY A 106 0.32 8.63 -8.38
CA GLY A 106 1.64 8.02 -8.23
C GLY A 106 1.95 6.90 -9.24
N ASP A 107 0.93 6.17 -9.68
CA ASP A 107 1.06 5.14 -10.73
C ASP A 107 1.37 5.76 -12.10
N LEU A 108 0.60 6.78 -12.50
CA LEU A 108 0.83 7.49 -13.76
C LEU A 108 2.18 8.22 -13.74
N ASN A 109 2.52 8.87 -12.63
CA ASN A 109 3.82 9.51 -12.46
C ASN A 109 4.96 8.49 -12.58
N THR A 110 4.85 7.34 -11.92
CA THR A 110 5.86 6.26 -11.96
C THR A 110 6.13 5.83 -13.41
N GLN A 111 5.07 5.61 -14.20
CA GLN A 111 5.21 5.25 -15.61
C GLN A 111 5.87 6.35 -16.45
N GLN A 112 5.46 7.62 -16.27
CA GLN A 112 6.08 8.76 -16.97
C GLN A 112 7.58 8.89 -16.66
N ILE A 113 7.97 8.60 -15.42
CA ILE A 113 9.37 8.65 -15.00
C ILE A 113 10.15 7.50 -15.65
N ILE A 114 9.60 6.29 -15.68
CA ILE A 114 10.23 5.14 -16.34
C ILE A 114 10.41 5.41 -17.84
N GLU A 115 9.36 5.87 -18.52
CA GLU A 115 9.42 6.26 -19.93
C GLU A 115 10.42 7.40 -20.16
N GLY A 116 10.47 8.38 -19.26
CA GLY A 116 11.43 9.47 -19.30
C GLY A 116 12.88 8.99 -19.24
N ASN A 117 13.19 8.11 -18.29
CA ASN A 117 14.51 7.47 -18.15
C ASN A 117 14.89 6.69 -19.42
N GLN A 118 13.99 5.85 -19.93
CA GLN A 118 14.25 5.05 -21.14
C GLN A 118 14.50 5.93 -22.39
N ASN A 119 13.82 7.07 -22.48
CA ASN A 119 14.00 8.01 -23.58
C ASN A 119 15.23 8.91 -23.42
N ASP A 120 15.68 9.13 -22.19
CA ASP A 120 16.87 9.93 -21.87
C ASP A 120 18.16 9.16 -22.20
N ASN A 121 18.45 9.03 -23.50
CA ASN A 121 19.70 8.50 -24.04
C ASN A 121 20.85 9.51 -23.89
N SER A 122 21.03 10.05 -22.69
CA SER A 122 21.79 11.29 -22.49
C SER A 122 23.27 11.10 -22.86
N SER A 123 23.65 11.66 -24.03
CA SER A 123 25.06 11.87 -24.39
C SER A 123 25.71 13.00 -23.58
N ASN A 124 24.91 13.73 -22.77
CA ASN A 124 25.29 14.93 -22.00
C ASN A 124 24.73 14.93 -20.55
N GLY A 125 24.08 13.86 -20.10
CA GLY A 125 23.60 13.69 -18.72
C GLY A 125 24.47 12.68 -17.99
N THR A 126 24.31 12.58 -16.67
CA THR A 126 24.95 11.49 -15.91
C THR A 126 23.99 10.32 -15.98
N GLU A 127 24.23 9.42 -16.94
CA GLU A 127 23.45 8.20 -17.17
C GLU A 127 23.65 7.24 -15.99
N PHE A 128 22.61 6.95 -15.22
CA PHE A 128 22.51 5.71 -14.44
C PHE A 128 21.87 4.66 -15.35
N GLY A 129 22.57 4.26 -16.40
CA GLY A 129 22.09 3.44 -17.53
C GLY A 129 21.82 1.98 -17.19
N SER A 130 21.23 1.70 -16.03
CA SER A 130 20.69 0.41 -15.66
C SER A 130 19.28 0.55 -15.10
N ASP A 131 18.52 -0.54 -15.11
CA ASP A 131 17.22 -0.67 -14.43
C ASP A 131 17.32 -0.51 -12.89
N ASP A 132 18.46 -0.02 -12.37
CA ASP A 132 18.80 0.09 -10.95
C ASP A 132 18.42 1.46 -10.36
N TYR A 133 17.19 1.90 -10.59
CA TYR A 133 16.64 3.11 -9.97
C TYR A 133 15.26 2.85 -9.37
N ALA A 134 14.87 3.73 -8.44
CA ALA A 134 13.75 3.52 -7.53
C ALA A 134 12.44 3.12 -8.24
N PHE A 135 12.10 3.78 -9.35
CA PHE A 135 10.83 3.54 -10.04
C PHE A 135 10.82 2.23 -10.82
N GLN A 136 11.88 1.89 -11.56
CA GLN A 136 11.95 0.61 -12.26
C GLN A 136 11.97 -0.56 -11.28
N MET A 137 12.72 -0.42 -10.19
CA MET A 137 12.76 -1.42 -9.12
C MET A 137 11.40 -1.63 -8.43
N VAL A 138 10.61 -0.58 -8.26
CA VAL A 138 9.25 -0.67 -7.70
C VAL A 138 8.25 -1.23 -8.72
N ASP A 139 8.39 -0.92 -10.02
CA ASP A 139 7.55 -1.46 -11.10
C ASP A 139 7.74 -2.99 -11.26
N ASP A 140 8.98 -3.47 -11.12
CA ASP A 140 9.31 -4.90 -11.17
C ASP A 140 9.04 -5.65 -9.84
N LEU A 141 8.64 -4.94 -8.79
CA LEU A 141 8.54 -5.47 -7.44
C LEU A 141 7.35 -6.41 -7.29
N ASN A 142 7.61 -7.67 -6.92
CA ASN A 142 6.61 -8.54 -6.30
C ASN A 142 6.78 -8.56 -4.78
N TYR A 143 5.88 -7.88 -4.08
CA TYR A 143 5.89 -7.76 -2.62
C TYR A 143 4.53 -8.06 -2.03
N ASN A 144 4.51 -8.88 -0.97
CA ASN A 144 3.29 -9.39 -0.33
C ASN A 144 2.28 -10.06 -1.28
N GLY A 145 2.75 -10.60 -2.40
CA GLY A 145 1.92 -11.27 -3.41
C GLY A 145 1.29 -10.31 -4.44
N TYR A 146 1.71 -9.05 -4.46
CA TYR A 146 1.23 -8.02 -5.37
C TYR A 146 2.39 -7.45 -6.21
N ASN A 147 2.09 -7.08 -7.45
CA ASN A 147 3.05 -6.60 -8.46
C ASN A 147 2.57 -5.32 -9.16
N ASP A 148 1.67 -4.58 -8.52
CA ASP A 148 1.05 -3.34 -8.98
C ASP A 148 1.44 -2.16 -8.06
N TRP A 149 2.66 -2.23 -7.50
CA TRP A 149 3.21 -1.21 -6.62
C TRP A 149 3.76 -0.02 -7.42
N PHE A 150 3.65 1.16 -6.86
CA PHE A 150 4.21 2.40 -7.40
C PHE A 150 4.73 3.30 -6.28
N ILE A 151 5.55 4.30 -6.61
CA ILE A 151 5.98 5.32 -5.66
C ILE A 151 4.89 6.41 -5.58
N PRO A 152 4.38 6.77 -4.40
CA PRO A 152 3.28 7.73 -4.27
C PRO A 152 3.68 9.16 -4.65
N SER A 153 2.72 9.92 -5.15
CA SER A 153 2.85 11.36 -5.37
C SER A 153 2.99 12.12 -4.06
N SER A 154 3.49 13.36 -4.09
CA SER A 154 3.72 14.16 -2.89
C SER A 154 2.44 14.38 -2.10
N GLY A 155 1.32 14.66 -2.79
CA GLY A 155 0.01 14.78 -2.14
C GLY A 155 -0.47 13.46 -1.55
N SER A 156 -0.16 12.32 -2.16
CA SER A 156 -0.45 11.01 -1.55
C SER A 156 0.38 10.80 -0.28
N MET A 157 1.65 11.22 -0.26
CA MET A 157 2.51 11.14 0.92
C MET A 157 1.97 11.97 2.09
N GLU A 158 1.49 13.19 1.85
CA GLU A 158 0.82 14.02 2.87
C GLU A 158 -0.39 13.30 3.49
N ILE A 159 -1.18 12.62 2.65
CA ILE A 159 -2.31 11.83 3.12
C ILE A 159 -1.84 10.58 3.90
N ILE A 160 -0.79 9.90 3.47
CA ILE A 160 -0.20 8.78 4.22
C ILE A 160 0.28 9.26 5.60
N TYR A 161 0.92 10.43 5.68
CA TYR A 161 1.35 11.00 6.96
C TYR A 161 0.16 11.28 7.89
N SER A 162 -0.89 11.94 7.38
CA SER A 162 -2.03 12.36 8.20
C SER A 162 -2.97 11.20 8.59
N ASN A 163 -3.25 10.29 7.66
CA ASN A 163 -4.22 9.21 7.86
C ASN A 163 -3.60 7.90 8.35
N VAL A 164 -2.29 7.69 8.23
CA VAL A 164 -1.65 6.45 8.67
C VAL A 164 -0.62 6.73 9.76
N HIS A 165 0.42 7.50 9.42
CA HIS A 165 1.55 7.68 10.33
C HIS A 165 1.20 8.42 11.62
N SER A 166 0.46 9.53 11.50
CA SER A 166 0.03 10.36 12.63
C SER A 166 -0.93 9.63 13.59
N LEU A 167 -1.54 8.53 13.12
CA LEU A 167 -2.38 7.65 13.94
C LEU A 167 -1.59 6.52 14.61
N GLY A 168 -0.27 6.43 14.37
CA GLY A 168 0.62 5.40 14.93
C GLY A 168 0.69 4.11 14.11
N TYR A 169 0.29 4.15 12.83
CA TYR A 169 0.34 2.99 11.92
C TYR A 169 1.46 3.13 10.87
N GLY A 170 1.65 2.10 10.04
CA GLY A 170 2.60 2.14 8.91
C GLY A 170 4.06 1.86 9.26
N ASN A 171 4.50 2.21 10.47
CA ASN A 171 5.89 2.05 10.92
C ASN A 171 6.93 2.66 9.97
N PHE A 172 6.59 3.76 9.30
CA PHE A 172 7.54 4.51 8.47
C PHE A 172 8.73 4.97 9.32
N ASN A 173 9.95 4.74 8.83
CA ASN A 173 11.15 5.13 9.54
C ASN A 173 11.31 6.65 9.56
N GLU A 174 11.17 7.23 10.75
CA GLU A 174 11.22 8.67 11.00
C GLU A 174 12.61 9.29 10.79
N ASN A 175 13.67 8.48 10.65
CA ASN A 175 15.03 8.96 10.42
C ASN A 175 15.41 9.04 8.93
N LEU A 176 14.50 8.67 8.03
CA LEU A 176 14.74 8.66 6.59
C LEU A 176 13.99 9.79 5.87
N ILE A 177 14.48 10.09 4.68
CA ILE A 177 13.82 10.92 3.69
C ILE A 177 13.35 9.99 2.58
N TYR A 178 12.11 10.16 2.10
CA TYR A 178 11.49 9.28 1.14
C TYR A 178 11.32 9.95 -0.20
N TRP A 179 11.55 9.19 -1.27
CA TRP A 179 11.23 9.62 -2.62
C TRP A 179 9.72 9.77 -2.83
N SER A 180 9.36 10.81 -3.57
CA SER A 180 8.05 10.97 -4.19
C SER A 180 8.15 10.72 -5.70
N SER A 181 7.03 10.30 -6.30
CA SER A 181 6.87 10.33 -7.76
C SER A 181 6.54 11.71 -8.32
N THR A 182 6.45 12.73 -7.47
CA THR A 182 6.30 14.12 -7.89
C THR A 182 7.67 14.74 -8.19
N LYS A 183 7.74 15.52 -9.26
CA LYS A 183 8.94 16.19 -9.78
C LYS A 183 8.53 17.45 -10.52
N GLU A 184 9.28 18.52 -10.31
CA GLU A 184 9.14 19.78 -11.05
C GLU A 184 10.48 20.13 -11.71
N GLY A 185 10.48 20.27 -13.03
CA GLY A 185 11.67 20.47 -13.83
C GLY A 185 12.69 19.35 -13.64
N TYR A 186 13.80 19.65 -12.95
CA TYR A 186 14.85 18.69 -12.59
C TYR A 186 14.79 18.21 -11.13
N PHE A 187 13.89 18.77 -10.31
CA PHE A 187 13.88 18.55 -8.87
C PHE A 187 12.80 17.55 -8.46
N PRO A 188 13.15 16.33 -8.03
CA PRO A 188 12.19 15.42 -7.42
C PRO A 188 11.74 15.98 -6.07
N TYR A 189 10.50 15.68 -5.69
CA TYR A 189 10.00 15.97 -4.35
C TYR A 189 10.30 14.81 -3.41
N VAL A 190 10.46 15.15 -2.14
CA VAL A 190 10.75 14.21 -1.06
C VAL A 190 9.95 14.58 0.18
N MET A 191 9.83 13.64 1.12
CA MET A 191 9.18 13.90 2.41
C MET A 191 9.78 13.00 3.50
N ALA A 192 9.83 13.46 4.75
CA ALA A 192 10.11 12.59 5.90
C ALA A 192 8.83 12.36 6.70
N PHE A 193 8.93 11.44 7.65
CA PHE A 193 7.85 11.09 8.56
C PHE A 193 8.15 11.48 10.02
N ASN A 194 9.25 12.16 10.33
CA ASN A 194 9.50 12.60 11.72
C ASN A 194 8.43 13.58 12.25
N PHE A 195 8.08 13.44 13.53
CA PHE A 195 7.15 14.36 14.19
C PHE A 195 7.78 15.69 14.62
N GLU A 196 9.10 15.75 14.77
CA GLU A 196 9.79 16.86 15.46
C GLU A 196 10.25 18.00 14.53
N SER A 197 10.14 17.86 13.21
CA SER A 197 10.66 18.86 12.28
C SER A 197 9.71 19.18 11.12
N TRP A 198 9.88 18.52 9.98
CA TRP A 198 9.20 18.81 8.72
C TRP A 198 8.51 17.57 8.15
N GLY A 199 8.30 16.53 8.98
CA GLY A 199 7.55 15.37 8.54
C GLY A 199 6.12 15.73 8.12
N GLY A 200 5.65 15.05 7.09
CA GLY A 200 4.35 15.33 6.49
C GLY A 200 4.30 16.55 5.58
N LEU A 201 5.42 17.22 5.31
CA LEU A 201 5.51 18.34 4.37
C LEU A 201 6.47 17.99 3.22
N PRO A 202 5.98 17.79 1.99
CA PRO A 202 6.85 17.55 0.84
C PRO A 202 7.65 18.80 0.46
N PHE A 203 8.89 18.60 0.00
CA PHE A 203 9.78 19.67 -0.45
C PHE A 203 10.69 19.18 -1.59
N PRO A 204 11.26 20.10 -2.40
CA PRO A 204 12.25 19.75 -3.41
C PRO A 204 13.48 19.08 -2.79
N GLY A 205 13.81 17.88 -3.26
CA GLY A 205 14.98 17.12 -2.90
C GLY A 205 16.10 17.22 -3.95
N SER A 206 17.31 16.88 -3.53
CA SER A 206 18.41 16.55 -4.43
C SER A 206 18.19 15.14 -4.97
N CYS A 207 18.47 14.88 -6.25
CA CYS A 207 18.39 13.55 -6.87
C CYS A 207 19.35 12.50 -6.23
N LEU A 208 20.22 12.90 -5.32
CA LEU A 208 21.34 12.10 -4.82
C LEU A 208 21.34 11.83 -3.30
N ASP A 209 20.43 12.43 -2.52
CA ASP A 209 20.56 12.46 -1.04
C ASP A 209 19.32 11.92 -0.30
N VAL A 210 18.79 10.77 -0.72
CA VAL A 210 17.55 10.20 -0.18
C VAL A 210 17.64 8.68 -0.10
N ASN A 211 17.14 8.13 0.99
CA ASN A 211 17.43 6.76 1.40
C ASN A 211 16.18 5.95 1.80
N GLY A 212 14.98 6.50 1.60
CA GLY A 212 13.70 5.87 1.91
C GLY A 212 12.89 5.59 0.64
N ILE A 213 12.33 4.39 0.57
CA ILE A 213 11.35 4.01 -0.45
C ILE A 213 10.03 3.75 0.24
N LEU A 214 8.98 4.39 -0.29
CA LEU A 214 7.59 4.21 0.11
C LEU A 214 6.86 3.69 -1.11
N ILE A 215 6.13 2.59 -0.95
CA ILE A 215 5.34 2.01 -2.04
C ILE A 215 3.85 2.10 -1.71
N ALA A 216 3.05 2.31 -2.76
CA ALA A 216 1.61 2.38 -2.69
C ALA A 216 0.97 1.57 -3.82
N ARG A 217 -0.30 1.20 -3.64
CA ARG A 217 -1.11 0.52 -4.67
C ARG A 217 -2.58 0.88 -4.56
N LYS A 218 -3.31 0.74 -5.68
CA LYS A 218 -4.76 0.95 -5.79
C LYS A 218 -5.49 -0.39 -5.77
N ILE A 219 -6.64 -0.45 -5.11
CA ILE A 219 -7.49 -1.64 -4.99
C ILE A 219 -8.92 -1.24 -5.33
N ASN A 220 -9.52 -1.94 -6.30
CA ASN A 220 -10.90 -1.75 -6.75
C ASN A 220 -11.84 -2.81 -6.17
#